data_AF-A0A6J8BPL9-F1
#
_entry.id   AF-A0A6J8BPL9-F1
#
_cell.length_a   1.000
_cell.length_b   1.000
_cell.length_c   1.000
_cell.angle_alpha   90.00
_cell.angle_beta   90.00
_cell.angle_gamma   90.00
#
_symmetry.space_group_name_H-M   'P 1'
#
loop_
_entity.id
_entity.type
_entity.pdbx_description
1 polymer ?
#
loop_
_entity_poly.entity_id
_entity_poly.type
_entity_poly.pdbx_seq_one_letter_code
_entity_poly.pdbx_strand_id
1 'polypeptide(L)'
;MAESQNKSFILHKDTKRLNITDNDLNTQRISAIFQVKPDGLYLEDDMSRETYFPNLEMFPVNSMRDKGSFAVCGTPLMATEFPNFGASRFPSTVWSAESGQAGPSSSFRPQTAFQHPVNTRRTKRLRKQILVADLNDGELNVYTSVHVNILENMGVKDINQSIQEILNTDETFTICDSKGIEITDSQETRALEFWKTPNRKIRAVKTSELPRLVHKTKRKRSNKLTTATSNTWCHFYTVKVRDENLETKNRLKIKDLLETLEVNTNIEVQSMRDNLKDTIGDQTEEIMDSITQMKTSLANASRKLENLDERVSDVKNETYVTSALREILKCKVCTEVPENTIIVVACCGQVLGCGACVQKCIAENDFCILCKNESVVDKIVELKGFQMVLDKFQSDLESNKNSSDSNENRPVTVSDFDLQ
;
A
#
# COMPACT_ATOMS: atom_id res chain seq x y z
N MET A 1 7.96 -26.83 1.66
CA MET A 1 6.77 -26.90 0.79
C MET A 1 5.66 -26.14 1.48
N ALA A 2 5.33 -24.92 1.03
CA ALA A 2 4.25 -24.15 1.62
C ALA A 2 2.93 -24.59 0.99
N GLU A 3 1.96 -25.01 1.80
CA GLU A 3 0.59 -25.25 1.34
C GLU A 3 0.07 -23.99 0.65
N SER A 4 -0.25 -24.10 -0.64
CA SER A 4 -0.95 -23.04 -1.36
C SER A 4 -2.35 -22.95 -0.77
N GLN A 5 -2.55 -22.00 0.13
CA GLN A 5 -3.86 -21.70 0.69
C GLN A 5 -4.77 -21.25 -0.44
N ASN A 6 -5.82 -22.04 -0.69
CA ASN A 6 -6.79 -21.78 -1.74
C ASN A 6 -7.62 -20.55 -1.34
N LYS A 7 -7.24 -19.36 -1.83
CA LYS A 7 -7.90 -18.10 -1.49
C LYS A 7 -9.26 -17.99 -2.18
N SER A 8 -10.18 -17.27 -1.55
CA SER A 8 -11.51 -16.97 -2.10
C SER A 8 -11.75 -15.47 -2.19
N PHE A 9 -12.49 -15.03 -3.19
CA PHE A 9 -12.68 -13.62 -3.52
C PHE A 9 -14.13 -13.34 -3.89
N ILE A 10 -14.58 -12.14 -3.57
CA ILE A 10 -15.90 -11.66 -3.94
C ILE A 10 -15.74 -10.58 -5.01
N LEU A 11 -16.20 -10.88 -6.22
CA LEU A 11 -16.23 -9.92 -7.33
C LEU A 11 -17.62 -9.32 -7.46
N HIS A 12 -17.70 -8.02 -7.72
CA HIS A 12 -18.98 -7.35 -7.99
C HIS A 12 -18.88 -6.27 -9.04
N LYS A 13 -19.99 -6.05 -9.75
CA LYS A 13 -20.20 -4.94 -10.67
C LYS A 13 -21.69 -4.68 -10.77
N ASP A 14 -22.09 -3.44 -10.57
CA ASP A 14 -23.50 -3.03 -10.54
C ASP A 14 -24.33 -3.88 -9.56
N THR A 15 -25.24 -4.71 -10.05
CA THR A 15 -26.10 -5.62 -9.27
C THR A 15 -25.58 -7.06 -9.23
N LYS A 16 -24.54 -7.39 -10.01
CA LYS A 16 -23.97 -8.73 -10.10
C LYS A 16 -22.91 -8.92 -9.03
N ARG A 17 -22.93 -10.09 -8.38
CA ARG A 17 -21.94 -10.51 -7.38
C ARG A 17 -21.59 -11.97 -7.58
N LEU A 18 -20.30 -12.30 -7.53
CA LEU A 18 -19.77 -13.63 -7.75
C LEU A 18 -18.75 -13.96 -6.66
N ASN A 19 -18.81 -15.16 -6.10
CA ASN A 19 -17.75 -15.70 -5.26
C ASN A 19 -16.88 -16.63 -6.11
N ILE A 20 -15.57 -16.42 -6.11
CA ILE A 20 -14.62 -17.09 -6.99
C ILE A 20 -13.36 -17.47 -6.21
N THR A 21 -12.74 -18.59 -6.56
CA THR A 21 -11.47 -19.03 -5.97
C THR A 21 -10.28 -18.56 -6.80
N ASP A 22 -9.08 -18.65 -6.21
CA ASP A 22 -7.78 -18.46 -6.89
C ASP A 22 -7.75 -19.02 -8.31
N ASN A 23 -7.96 -20.33 -8.45
CA ASN A 23 -7.84 -21.04 -9.73
C ASN A 23 -8.81 -20.54 -10.81
N ASP A 24 -9.91 -19.90 -10.40
CA ASP A 24 -10.96 -19.43 -11.28
C ASP A 24 -10.81 -17.92 -11.63
N LEU A 25 -9.85 -17.22 -11.02
CA LEU A 25 -9.62 -15.78 -11.15
C LEU A 25 -8.90 -15.40 -12.47
N ASN A 26 -9.50 -15.77 -13.60
CA ASN A 26 -8.99 -15.49 -14.93
C ASN A 26 -9.77 -14.38 -15.66
N THR A 27 -9.07 -13.66 -16.54
CA THR A 27 -9.59 -12.48 -17.24
C THR A 27 -10.77 -12.84 -18.15
N GLN A 28 -10.69 -13.96 -18.89
CA GLN A 28 -11.71 -14.36 -19.87
C GLN A 28 -13.06 -14.69 -19.20
N ARG A 29 -13.04 -15.39 -18.06
CA ARG A 29 -14.24 -15.78 -17.30
C ARG A 29 -14.88 -14.58 -16.63
N ILE A 30 -14.09 -13.71 -16.01
CA ILE A 30 -14.58 -12.48 -15.40
C ILE A 30 -15.20 -11.58 -16.48
N SER A 31 -14.51 -11.41 -17.60
CA SER A 31 -14.99 -10.67 -18.78
C SER A 31 -16.35 -11.19 -19.27
N ALA A 32 -16.51 -12.50 -19.42
CA ALA A 32 -17.77 -13.12 -19.86
C ALA A 32 -18.93 -12.90 -18.86
N ILE A 33 -18.68 -13.04 -17.55
CA ILE A 33 -19.71 -12.93 -16.51
C ILE A 33 -20.18 -11.46 -16.34
N PHE A 34 -19.22 -10.55 -16.29
CA PHE A 34 -19.46 -9.13 -16.01
C PHE A 34 -19.60 -8.28 -17.29
N GLN A 35 -19.52 -8.89 -18.47
CA GLN A 35 -19.68 -8.25 -19.78
C GLN A 35 -18.73 -7.05 -19.93
N VAL A 36 -17.43 -7.28 -19.67
CA VAL A 36 -16.36 -6.28 -19.75
C VAL A 36 -15.35 -6.72 -20.78
N LYS A 37 -14.81 -5.82 -21.61
CA LYS A 37 -13.74 -6.16 -22.55
C LYS A 37 -12.52 -6.70 -21.77
N PRO A 38 -11.90 -7.81 -22.20
CA PRO A 38 -10.69 -8.33 -21.56
C PRO A 38 -9.56 -7.29 -21.56
N ASP A 39 -9.46 -6.57 -22.67
CA ASP A 39 -8.53 -5.46 -22.86
C ASP A 39 -9.04 -4.23 -22.08
N GLY A 40 -8.42 -3.98 -20.92
CA GLY A 40 -8.85 -2.97 -19.96
C GLY A 40 -9.67 -3.48 -18.77
N LEU A 41 -9.77 -4.80 -18.57
CA LEU A 41 -10.31 -5.39 -17.34
C LEU A 41 -9.32 -5.16 -16.18
N TYR A 42 -9.79 -4.62 -15.06
CA TYR A 42 -9.03 -4.55 -13.82
C TYR A 42 -9.95 -4.71 -12.61
N LEU A 43 -9.37 -5.06 -11.47
CA LEU A 43 -10.07 -5.19 -10.19
C LEU A 43 -9.66 -4.06 -9.26
N GLU A 44 -10.62 -3.44 -8.56
CA GLU A 44 -10.36 -2.43 -7.54
C GLU A 44 -10.82 -2.96 -6.17
N ASP A 45 -9.94 -2.95 -5.16
CA ASP A 45 -10.31 -3.37 -3.80
C ASP A 45 -11.22 -2.32 -3.15
N ASP A 46 -12.38 -2.75 -2.65
CA ASP A 46 -13.36 -1.85 -2.02
C ASP A 46 -12.83 -1.12 -0.78
N MET A 47 -11.83 -1.69 -0.09
CA MET A 47 -11.29 -1.14 1.16
C MET A 47 -10.05 -0.28 0.93
N SER A 48 -9.08 -0.77 0.14
CA SER A 48 -7.80 -0.07 -0.08
C SER A 48 -7.82 0.83 -1.31
N ARG A 49 -8.77 0.64 -2.24
CA ARG A 49 -8.79 1.25 -3.58
C ARG A 49 -7.54 0.94 -4.42
N GLU A 50 -6.81 -0.11 -4.06
CA GLU A 50 -5.74 -0.61 -4.91
C GLU A 50 -6.34 -1.26 -6.16
N THR A 51 -5.73 -0.96 -7.30
CA THR A 51 -6.11 -1.51 -8.60
C THR A 51 -5.16 -2.64 -8.98
N TYR A 52 -5.72 -3.79 -9.32
CA TYR A 52 -4.98 -4.96 -9.79
C TYR A 52 -5.25 -5.17 -11.27
N PHE A 53 -4.18 -5.24 -12.06
CA PHE A 53 -4.22 -5.55 -13.48
C PHE A 53 -3.81 -7.01 -13.69
N PRO A 54 -4.44 -7.72 -14.65
CA PRO A 54 -4.04 -9.08 -14.97
C PRO A 54 -2.64 -9.10 -15.61
N ASN A 55 -1.84 -10.09 -15.24
CA ASN A 55 -0.58 -10.43 -15.89
C ASN A 55 -0.77 -11.73 -16.67
N LEU A 56 -0.55 -11.72 -18.00
CA LEU A 56 -0.73 -12.89 -18.87
C LEU A 56 -2.09 -13.60 -18.64
N GLU A 57 -3.18 -12.82 -18.65
CA GLU A 57 -4.58 -13.27 -18.43
C GLU A 57 -4.99 -13.69 -17.00
N MET A 58 -4.06 -13.72 -16.03
CA MET A 58 -4.34 -14.05 -14.64
C MET A 58 -4.12 -12.87 -13.69
N PHE A 59 -4.94 -12.76 -12.65
CA PHE A 59 -4.76 -11.71 -11.63
C PHE A 59 -3.67 -12.10 -10.60
N PRO A 60 -2.95 -11.13 -10.02
CA PRO A 60 -1.91 -11.38 -9.02
C PRO A 60 -2.50 -11.72 -7.64
N VAL A 61 -3.03 -12.93 -7.50
CA VAL A 61 -3.69 -13.50 -6.30
C VAL A 61 -2.85 -13.36 -5.03
N ASN A 62 -1.51 -13.40 -5.15
CA ASN A 62 -0.59 -13.30 -4.03
C ASN A 62 -0.65 -11.93 -3.34
N SER A 63 -0.82 -10.86 -4.13
CA SER A 63 -0.92 -9.48 -3.64
C SER A 63 -2.32 -9.13 -3.12
N MET A 64 -3.30 -9.99 -3.38
CA MET A 64 -4.70 -9.77 -3.00
C MET A 64 -5.01 -10.38 -1.62
N ARG A 65 -5.88 -9.69 -0.88
CA ARG A 65 -6.35 -10.12 0.45
C ARG A 65 -7.33 -11.30 0.31
N ASP A 66 -7.13 -12.37 1.08
CA ASP A 66 -8.08 -13.48 1.13
C ASP A 66 -9.44 -13.00 1.64
N LYS A 67 -10.52 -13.49 1.02
CA LYS A 67 -11.91 -13.08 1.24
C LYS A 67 -12.16 -11.58 0.98
N GLY A 68 -11.30 -10.94 0.19
CA GLY A 68 -11.47 -9.56 -0.25
C GLY A 68 -12.69 -9.37 -1.16
N SER A 69 -13.20 -8.14 -1.17
CA SER A 69 -14.30 -7.70 -2.05
C SER A 69 -13.74 -6.73 -3.07
N PHE A 70 -13.93 -7.04 -4.35
CA PHE A 70 -13.33 -6.29 -5.46
C PHE A 70 -14.39 -5.88 -6.47
N ALA A 71 -14.37 -4.60 -6.84
CA ALA A 71 -15.14 -4.07 -7.95
C ALA A 71 -14.49 -4.46 -9.28
N VAL A 72 -15.29 -5.00 -10.21
CA VAL A 72 -14.84 -5.33 -11.56
C VAL A 72 -15.01 -4.11 -12.45
N CYS A 73 -13.88 -3.55 -12.89
CA CYS A 73 -13.83 -2.35 -13.69
C CYS A 73 -13.34 -2.65 -15.11
N GLY A 74 -13.69 -1.75 -16.04
CA GLY A 74 -13.29 -1.83 -17.44
C GLY A 74 -14.40 -1.45 -18.41
N THR A 75 -14.07 -1.43 -19.69
CA THR A 75 -14.97 -1.01 -20.76
C THR A 75 -16.10 -2.02 -20.96
N PRO A 76 -17.39 -1.61 -20.94
CA PRO A 76 -18.49 -2.53 -21.17
C PRO A 76 -18.44 -3.13 -22.58
N LEU A 77 -18.71 -4.43 -22.69
CA LEU A 77 -18.97 -5.09 -23.96
C LEU A 77 -20.33 -4.61 -24.47
N MET A 78 -20.34 -3.75 -25.48
CA MET A 78 -21.55 -3.43 -26.24
C MET A 78 -22.11 -4.74 -26.82
N ALA A 79 -23.44 -4.91 -26.76
CA ALA A 79 -24.15 -6.18 -27.02
C ALA A 79 -24.01 -6.77 -28.45
N THR A 80 -23.12 -6.25 -29.29
CA THR A 80 -22.96 -6.61 -30.71
C THR A 80 -21.70 -7.42 -31.03
N GLU A 81 -20.83 -7.72 -30.05
CA GLU A 81 -19.50 -8.32 -30.30
C GLU A 81 -19.27 -9.66 -29.56
N PHE A 82 -20.15 -10.65 -29.72
CA PHE A 82 -19.77 -12.04 -29.44
C PHE A 82 -19.88 -12.89 -30.71
N PRO A 83 -18.79 -13.55 -31.16
CA PRO A 83 -18.92 -14.78 -31.92
C PRO A 83 -19.65 -15.79 -31.03
N ASN A 84 -20.72 -16.37 -31.55
CA ASN A 84 -21.49 -17.42 -30.89
C ASN A 84 -20.59 -18.65 -30.70
N PHE A 85 -19.84 -18.71 -29.60
CA PHE A 85 -19.13 -19.92 -29.20
C PHE A 85 -20.16 -20.93 -28.72
N GLY A 86 -20.45 -21.88 -29.59
CA GLY A 86 -21.35 -22.99 -29.33
C GLY A 86 -21.00 -23.69 -28.01
N ALA A 87 -22.03 -23.96 -27.22
CA ALA A 87 -21.96 -24.74 -26.01
C ALA A 87 -21.33 -26.12 -26.27
N SER A 88 -20.03 -26.24 -26.01
CA SER A 88 -19.37 -27.53 -25.84
C SER A 88 -19.72 -28.08 -24.46
N ARG A 89 -20.42 -29.21 -24.50
CA ARG A 89 -20.88 -30.00 -23.37
C ARG A 89 -19.70 -30.47 -22.52
N PHE A 90 -19.81 -30.30 -21.21
CA PHE A 90 -19.17 -31.20 -20.24
C PHE A 90 -20.24 -31.75 -19.28
N PRO A 91 -20.05 -32.96 -18.76
CA PRO A 91 -21.13 -33.84 -18.36
C PRO A 91 -21.70 -33.43 -17.00
N SER A 92 -22.99 -33.08 -16.98
CA SER A 92 -23.77 -33.07 -15.75
C SER A 92 -24.06 -34.51 -15.34
N THR A 93 -23.62 -34.87 -14.14
CA THR A 93 -24.04 -36.09 -13.46
C THR A 93 -25.56 -36.13 -13.39
N VAL A 94 -26.09 -37.22 -13.92
CA VAL A 94 -27.51 -37.54 -14.11
C VAL A 94 -28.21 -37.65 -12.77
N TRP A 95 -29.35 -36.96 -12.62
CA TRP A 95 -30.42 -37.44 -11.76
C TRP A 95 -31.69 -37.55 -12.61
N SER A 96 -32.08 -38.79 -12.85
CA SER A 96 -33.22 -39.17 -13.69
C SER A 96 -34.53 -38.60 -13.16
N ALA A 97 -35.27 -37.95 -14.04
CA ALA A 97 -36.69 -37.68 -13.86
C ALA A 97 -37.48 -38.89 -14.34
N GLU A 98 -38.20 -39.55 -13.43
CA GLU A 98 -39.33 -40.40 -13.80
C GLU A 98 -40.58 -39.54 -14.00
N SER A 99 -41.28 -39.88 -15.07
CA SER A 99 -42.46 -39.19 -15.58
C SER A 99 -43.71 -39.66 -14.83
N GLY A 100 -44.60 -38.73 -14.48
CA GLY A 100 -45.91 -39.01 -13.88
C GLY A 100 -46.90 -37.90 -14.19
N GLN A 101 -48.11 -38.29 -14.59
CA GLN A 101 -49.09 -37.51 -15.33
C GLN A 101 -49.87 -36.43 -14.56
N ALA A 102 -50.34 -35.45 -15.34
CA ALA A 102 -51.60 -34.69 -15.29
C ALA A 102 -52.48 -34.69 -14.02
N GLY A 103 -52.87 -33.49 -13.57
CA GLY A 103 -54.05 -33.24 -12.75
C GLY A 103 -54.09 -31.83 -12.12
N PRO A 104 -55.23 -31.11 -12.12
CA PRO A 104 -55.29 -29.68 -11.79
C PRO A 104 -55.59 -29.41 -10.31
N SER A 105 -55.42 -28.14 -9.93
CA SER A 105 -56.13 -27.39 -8.88
C SER A 105 -55.41 -27.05 -7.56
N SER A 106 -55.70 -25.81 -7.17
CA SER A 106 -55.78 -25.25 -5.82
C SER A 106 -54.51 -24.76 -5.13
N SER A 107 -54.51 -23.44 -4.98
CA SER A 107 -53.93 -22.63 -3.91
C SER A 107 -53.61 -23.41 -2.63
N PHE A 108 -52.34 -23.50 -2.26
CA PHE A 108 -51.93 -23.47 -0.87
C PHE A 108 -50.51 -22.91 -0.77
N ARG A 109 -50.40 -21.81 -0.04
CA ARG A 109 -49.15 -21.16 0.36
C ARG A 109 -48.79 -21.71 1.73
N PRO A 110 -47.63 -22.37 1.93
CA PRO A 110 -47.07 -22.49 3.26
C PRO A 110 -46.00 -21.41 3.42
N GLN A 111 -46.19 -20.59 4.45
CA GLN A 111 -45.13 -19.77 5.03
C GLN A 111 -44.03 -20.71 5.53
N THR A 112 -42.82 -20.61 4.99
CA THR A 112 -41.62 -21.14 5.63
C THR A 112 -40.76 -19.97 6.09
N ALA A 113 -40.33 -20.11 7.34
CA ALA A 113 -39.85 -19.06 8.20
C ALA A 113 -38.64 -18.32 7.63
N PHE A 114 -38.70 -16.99 7.72
CA PHE A 114 -37.54 -16.12 7.65
C PHE A 114 -36.58 -16.48 8.78
N GLN A 115 -35.53 -17.26 8.46
CA GLN A 115 -34.30 -17.18 9.22
C GLN A 115 -33.58 -15.90 8.80
N HIS A 116 -33.74 -14.86 9.63
CA HIS A 116 -32.93 -13.66 9.52
C HIS A 116 -31.44 -14.03 9.63
N PRO A 117 -30.57 -13.63 8.69
CA PRO A 117 -29.14 -13.71 8.92
C PRO A 117 -28.78 -12.78 10.07
N VAL A 118 -28.00 -13.30 11.01
CA VAL A 118 -27.44 -12.59 12.16
C VAL A 118 -26.82 -11.29 11.67
N ASN A 119 -27.36 -10.19 12.19
CA ASN A 119 -26.96 -8.82 11.89
C ASN A 119 -25.52 -8.62 12.40
N THR A 120 -24.52 -8.82 11.53
CA THR A 120 -23.18 -8.30 11.79
C THR A 120 -23.34 -6.78 11.92
N ARG A 121 -23.01 -6.24 13.10
CA ARG A 121 -23.11 -4.80 13.38
C ARG A 121 -22.35 -4.06 12.29
N ARG A 122 -23.07 -3.44 11.34
CA ARG A 122 -22.48 -2.48 10.41
C ARG A 122 -21.82 -1.40 11.25
N THR A 123 -20.50 -1.30 11.19
CA THR A 123 -19.77 -0.21 11.82
C THR A 123 -20.31 1.09 11.24
N LYS A 124 -20.92 1.92 12.09
CA LYS A 124 -21.46 3.20 11.63
C LYS A 124 -20.29 4.09 11.24
N ARG A 125 -20.36 4.66 10.04
CA ARG A 125 -19.35 5.57 9.49
C ARG A 125 -20.00 6.90 9.12
N LEU A 126 -19.34 8.01 9.43
CA LEU A 126 -19.75 9.36 9.07
C LEU A 126 -18.66 10.01 8.23
N ARG A 127 -19.00 10.41 7.01
CA ARG A 127 -18.11 11.24 6.19
C ARG A 127 -18.27 12.71 6.59
N LYS A 128 -17.20 13.34 7.09
CA LYS A 128 -17.20 14.74 7.52
C LYS A 128 -16.20 15.55 6.70
N GLN A 129 -16.63 16.71 6.20
CA GLN A 129 -15.73 17.70 5.61
C GLN A 129 -15.02 18.50 6.70
N ILE A 130 -13.70 18.59 6.61
CA ILE A 130 -12.82 19.35 7.50
C ILE A 130 -12.10 20.40 6.65
N LEU A 131 -12.18 21.66 7.07
CA LEU A 131 -11.57 22.79 6.34
C LEU A 131 -10.14 22.99 6.84
N VAL A 132 -9.15 22.94 5.95
CA VAL A 132 -7.75 23.16 6.33
C VAL A 132 -7.44 24.64 6.14
N ALA A 133 -6.91 25.27 7.18
CA ALA A 133 -6.74 26.71 7.26
C ALA A 133 -5.36 27.09 7.80
N ASP A 134 -4.81 28.16 7.23
CA ASP A 134 -3.60 28.82 7.70
C ASP A 134 -3.95 30.10 8.47
N LEU A 135 -3.07 30.52 9.36
CA LEU A 135 -3.24 31.71 10.16
C LEU A 135 -2.57 32.93 9.52
N ASN A 136 -3.35 33.75 8.82
CA ASN A 136 -2.90 35.04 8.28
C ASN A 136 -3.49 36.18 9.10
N ASP A 137 -2.65 37.08 9.62
CA ASP A 137 -3.06 38.24 10.41
C ASP A 137 -4.02 37.92 11.57
N GLY A 138 -3.94 36.73 12.15
CA GLY A 138 -4.81 36.30 13.25
C GLY A 138 -6.24 35.95 12.84
N GLU A 139 -6.51 35.82 11.55
CA GLU A 139 -7.72 35.24 10.99
C GLU A 139 -7.39 33.89 10.33
N LEU A 140 -8.31 32.93 10.49
CA LEU A 140 -8.17 31.60 9.93
C LEU A 140 -8.66 31.61 8.48
N ASN A 141 -7.71 31.57 7.54
CA ASN A 141 -7.97 31.54 6.11
C ASN A 141 -7.91 30.11 5.59
N VAL A 142 -9.05 29.63 5.08
CA VAL A 142 -9.19 28.27 4.55
C VAL A 142 -8.54 28.22 3.17
N TYR A 143 -7.58 27.32 2.98
CA TYR A 143 -6.91 27.12 1.68
C TYR A 143 -7.32 25.81 1.01
N THR A 144 -7.77 24.81 1.77
CA THR A 144 -8.29 23.55 1.21
C THR A 144 -9.33 22.88 2.12
N SER A 145 -9.94 21.78 1.67
CA SER A 145 -10.83 20.96 2.50
C SER A 145 -10.65 19.48 2.22
N VAL A 146 -10.70 18.66 3.27
CA VAL A 146 -10.55 17.21 3.21
C VAL A 146 -11.80 16.53 3.74
N HIS A 147 -12.12 15.34 3.23
CA HIS A 147 -13.24 14.54 3.70
C HIS A 147 -12.72 13.33 4.47
N VAL A 148 -12.94 13.32 5.79
CA VAL A 148 -12.51 12.23 6.68
C VAL A 148 -13.68 11.30 6.98
N ASN A 149 -13.41 10.00 6.96
CA ASN A 149 -14.36 8.98 7.39
C ASN A 149 -14.18 8.74 8.89
N ILE A 150 -15.11 9.24 9.69
CA ILE A 150 -15.12 9.08 11.14
C ILE A 150 -15.89 7.81 11.48
N LEU A 151 -15.24 6.88 12.17
CA LEU A 151 -15.81 5.63 12.68
C LEU A 151 -16.22 5.78 14.14
N GLU A 152 -17.05 4.86 14.65
CA GLU A 152 -17.36 4.81 16.09
C GLU A 152 -16.07 4.63 16.91
N ASN A 153 -15.92 5.41 17.98
CA ASN A 153 -14.77 5.44 18.90
C ASN A 153 -13.45 6.03 18.36
N MET A 154 -13.45 6.61 17.15
CA MET A 154 -12.27 7.39 16.70
C MET A 154 -12.11 8.65 17.53
N GLY A 155 -10.90 8.88 18.05
CA GLY A 155 -10.51 10.08 18.76
C GLY A 155 -10.06 11.20 17.82
N VAL A 156 -9.88 12.40 18.39
CA VAL A 156 -9.38 13.58 17.65
C VAL A 156 -7.99 13.31 17.03
N LYS A 157 -7.15 12.51 17.70
CA LYS A 157 -5.82 12.11 17.20
C LYS A 157 -5.91 11.26 15.92
N ASP A 158 -6.83 10.30 15.88
CA ASP A 158 -7.02 9.43 14.71
C ASP A 158 -7.53 10.22 13.50
N ILE A 159 -8.38 11.23 13.77
CA ILE A 159 -8.88 12.15 12.73
C ILE A 159 -7.71 13.00 12.20
N ASN A 160 -6.83 13.49 13.07
CA ASN A 160 -5.62 14.22 12.66
C ASN A 160 -4.70 13.36 11.79
N GLN A 161 -4.45 12.10 12.17
CA GLN A 161 -3.66 11.17 11.37
C GLN A 161 -4.30 10.95 9.99
N SER A 162 -5.64 10.78 9.95
CA SER A 162 -6.36 10.65 8.68
C SER A 162 -6.20 11.89 7.79
N ILE A 163 -6.14 13.09 8.37
CA ILE A 163 -5.90 14.33 7.62
C ILE A 163 -4.48 14.35 7.05
N GLN A 164 -3.47 13.95 7.82
CA GLN A 164 -2.07 13.87 7.38
C GLN A 164 -1.90 12.89 6.22
N GLU A 165 -2.49 11.70 6.34
CA GLU A 165 -2.47 10.67 5.29
C GLU A 165 -3.14 11.18 4.00
N ILE A 166 -4.30 11.84 4.10
CA ILE A 166 -5.01 12.38 2.93
C ILE A 166 -4.24 13.53 2.27
N LEU A 167 -3.57 14.38 3.06
CA LEU A 167 -2.78 15.50 2.55
C LEU A 167 -1.36 15.10 2.13
N ASN A 168 -0.94 13.86 2.41
CA ASN A 168 0.43 13.36 2.20
C ASN A 168 1.49 14.34 2.73
N THR A 169 1.32 14.79 3.97
CA THR A 169 2.18 15.80 4.60
C THR A 169 2.55 15.37 6.02
N ASP A 170 3.81 15.59 6.42
CA ASP A 170 4.32 15.31 7.77
C ASP A 170 3.95 16.39 8.81
N GLU A 171 3.22 17.43 8.38
CA GLU A 171 2.80 18.53 9.24
C GLU A 171 1.73 18.07 10.24
N THR A 172 1.86 18.50 11.50
CA THR A 172 0.84 18.21 12.52
C THR A 172 -0.24 19.28 12.52
N PHE A 173 -1.49 18.83 12.53
CA PHE A 173 -2.66 19.68 12.60
C PHE A 173 -3.33 19.60 13.98
N THR A 174 -3.93 20.70 14.40
CA THR A 174 -4.83 20.79 15.55
C THR A 174 -6.25 21.01 15.04
N ILE A 175 -7.19 20.15 15.46
CA ILE A 175 -8.60 20.28 15.09
C ILE A 175 -9.24 21.37 15.96
N CYS A 176 -9.83 22.36 15.32
CA CYS A 176 -10.46 23.49 15.95
C CYS A 176 -11.92 23.67 15.49
N ASP A 177 -12.69 24.39 16.29
CA ASP A 177 -14.00 24.90 15.90
C ASP A 177 -13.89 26.08 14.91
N SER A 178 -15.04 26.61 14.50
CA SER A 178 -15.13 27.80 13.64
C SER A 178 -14.44 29.06 14.19
N LYS A 179 -14.17 29.13 15.50
CA LYS A 179 -13.56 30.26 16.21
C LYS A 179 -12.08 30.03 16.51
N GLY A 180 -11.51 28.89 16.11
CA GLY A 180 -10.13 28.53 16.39
C GLY A 180 -9.91 28.02 17.82
N ILE A 181 -10.96 27.54 18.49
CA ILE A 181 -10.84 26.85 19.78
C ILE A 181 -10.55 25.38 19.49
N GLU A 182 -9.48 24.87 20.08
CA GLU A 182 -9.09 23.47 19.99
C GLU A 182 -10.19 22.54 20.50
N ILE A 183 -10.49 21.51 19.72
CA ILE A 183 -11.38 20.41 20.10
C ILE A 183 -10.50 19.32 20.69
N THR A 184 -10.52 19.18 22.02
CA THR A 184 -9.74 18.14 22.72
C THR A 184 -10.46 16.80 22.67
N ASP A 185 -9.68 15.71 22.76
CA ASP A 185 -10.25 14.37 22.79
C ASP A 185 -10.96 14.11 24.12
N SER A 186 -12.26 13.83 24.04
CA SER A 186 -13.13 13.49 25.17
C SER A 186 -14.10 12.37 24.77
N GLN A 187 -14.81 11.81 25.75
CA GLN A 187 -15.83 10.79 25.47
C GLN A 187 -16.90 11.29 24.50
N GLU A 188 -17.23 12.59 24.55
CA GLU A 188 -18.22 13.21 23.68
C GLU A 188 -17.71 13.38 22.25
N THR A 189 -16.44 13.74 22.06
CA THR A 189 -15.86 13.93 20.73
C THR A 189 -15.58 12.61 20.01
N ARG A 190 -15.61 11.48 20.71
CA ARG A 190 -15.53 10.12 20.12
C ARG A 190 -16.88 9.61 19.59
N ALA A 191 -17.98 10.26 19.98
CA ALA A 191 -19.32 9.92 19.52
C ALA A 191 -19.58 10.52 18.13
N LEU A 192 -20.21 9.74 17.23
CA LEU A 192 -20.52 10.19 15.86
C LEU A 192 -21.50 11.38 15.86
N GLU A 193 -22.36 11.46 16.88
CA GLU A 193 -23.35 12.50 17.09
C GLU A 193 -22.71 13.89 17.17
N PHE A 194 -21.54 14.00 17.82
CA PHE A 194 -20.79 15.26 17.92
C PHE A 194 -20.46 15.81 16.53
N TRP A 195 -19.93 14.96 15.65
CA TRP A 195 -19.48 15.29 14.30
C TRP A 195 -20.63 15.51 13.32
N LYS A 196 -21.77 14.84 13.54
CA LYS A 196 -22.96 14.91 12.68
C LYS A 196 -23.66 16.27 12.70
N THR A 197 -23.33 17.15 13.65
CA THR A 197 -23.91 18.49 13.77
C THR A 197 -23.67 19.31 12.48
N PRO A 198 -24.72 19.69 11.71
CA PRO A 198 -24.56 20.32 10.39
C PRO A 198 -23.99 21.74 10.48
N ASN A 199 -24.31 22.49 11.54
CA ASN A 199 -23.84 23.87 11.73
C ASN A 199 -22.42 23.96 12.30
N ARG A 200 -21.82 22.82 12.69
CA ARG A 200 -20.47 22.79 13.27
C ARG A 200 -19.44 22.72 12.14
N LYS A 201 -18.84 23.86 11.84
CA LYS A 201 -17.67 23.97 10.96
C LYS A 201 -16.43 23.54 11.74
N ILE A 202 -15.72 22.55 11.21
CA ILE A 202 -14.49 22.01 11.77
C ILE A 202 -13.33 22.51 10.92
N ARG A 203 -12.27 22.97 11.57
CA ARG A 203 -11.06 23.46 10.91
C ARG A 203 -9.85 22.66 11.38
N ALA A 204 -8.91 22.40 10.48
CA ALA A 204 -7.59 21.86 10.80
C ALA A 204 -6.57 22.99 10.60
N VAL A 205 -5.81 23.30 11.65
CA VAL A 205 -4.82 24.40 11.66
C VAL A 205 -3.47 23.82 12.05
N LYS A 206 -2.38 24.28 11.45
CA LYS A 206 -1.04 23.80 11.80
C LYS A 206 -0.76 24.05 13.29
N THR A 207 -0.27 23.02 13.99
CA THR A 207 -0.04 23.07 15.45
C THR A 207 0.94 24.19 15.84
N SER A 208 1.93 24.48 14.97
CA SER A 208 2.90 25.56 15.14
C SER A 208 2.28 26.97 15.15
N GLU A 209 1.09 27.14 14.57
CA GLU A 209 0.43 28.44 14.41
C GLU A 209 -0.59 28.73 15.52
N LEU A 210 -1.05 27.70 16.23
CA LEU A 210 -2.10 27.80 17.25
C LEU A 210 -1.80 28.80 18.39
N PRO A 211 -0.56 28.89 18.95
CA PRO A 211 -0.27 29.84 20.03
C PRO A 211 -0.55 31.30 19.63
N ARG A 212 -0.36 31.65 18.35
CA ARG A 212 -0.57 33.01 17.83
C ARG A 212 -2.04 33.43 17.86
N LEU A 213 -2.97 32.48 17.84
CA LEU A 213 -4.42 32.73 17.89
C LEU A 213 -4.91 33.09 19.30
N VAL A 214 -4.33 32.43 20.33
CA VAL A 214 -4.69 32.62 21.75
C VAL A 214 -4.25 34.00 22.28
N HIS A 215 -3.16 34.57 21.75
CA HIS A 215 -2.67 35.88 22.19
C HIS A 215 -3.56 37.07 21.77
N LYS A 216 -4.28 36.99 20.64
CA LYS A 216 -5.19 38.06 20.20
C LYS A 216 -6.50 38.12 20.99
N THR A 217 -7.03 36.98 21.43
CA THR A 217 -8.28 36.92 22.21
C THR A 217 -8.11 37.47 23.63
N LYS A 218 -6.92 37.30 24.24
CA LYS A 218 -6.57 37.95 25.52
C LYS A 218 -6.48 39.48 25.40
N ARG A 219 -5.92 39.99 24.30
CA ARG A 219 -5.76 41.45 24.05
C ARG A 219 -7.11 42.18 23.85
N LYS A 220 -8.13 41.50 23.31
CA LYS A 220 -9.49 42.08 23.18
C LYS A 220 -10.29 42.07 24.49
N ARG A 221 -9.95 41.22 25.46
CA ARG A 221 -10.64 41.15 26.77
C ARG A 221 -10.13 42.17 27.80
N SER A 222 -8.91 42.69 27.69
CA SER A 222 -8.39 43.67 28.66
C SER A 222 -8.89 45.10 28.45
N ASN A 223 -9.58 45.41 27.35
CA ASN A 223 -10.10 46.75 27.06
C ASN A 223 -11.57 46.98 27.43
N LYS A 224 -12.16 46.11 28.26
CA LYS A 224 -13.55 46.25 28.71
C LYS A 224 -13.69 46.02 30.22
N LEU A 225 -12.96 46.81 31.01
CA LEU A 225 -13.25 46.99 32.42
C LEU A 225 -12.86 48.40 32.88
N THR A 226 -13.55 49.40 32.35
CA THR A 226 -13.58 50.75 32.93
C THR A 226 -14.97 51.33 32.70
N THR A 227 -15.81 51.31 33.75
CA THR A 227 -16.74 52.37 34.19
C THR A 227 -17.81 51.79 35.12
N ALA A 228 -17.55 51.88 36.42
CA ALA A 228 -18.45 51.84 37.58
C ALA A 228 -17.52 51.52 38.77
N THR A 229 -17.35 52.32 39.82
CA THR A 229 -18.33 53.11 40.56
C THR A 229 -17.61 54.08 41.50
N SER A 230 -18.15 55.30 41.59
CA SER A 230 -18.41 56.08 42.81
C SER A 230 -17.30 56.28 43.85
N ASN A 231 -16.78 57.51 43.86
CA ASN A 231 -16.75 58.42 45.01
C ASN A 231 -17.12 57.83 46.38
N THR A 232 -16.13 57.75 47.26
CA THR A 232 -16.18 58.24 48.65
C THR A 232 -14.76 58.47 49.12
N TRP A 233 -14.34 59.74 49.05
CA TRP A 233 -13.12 60.24 49.68
C TRP A 233 -13.50 60.60 51.12
N CYS A 234 -13.27 59.68 52.05
CA CYS A 234 -13.39 59.95 53.48
C CYS A 234 -11.98 60.09 54.06
N HIS A 235 -11.67 61.31 54.49
CA HIS A 235 -10.52 61.63 55.33
C HIS A 235 -10.52 60.73 56.58
N PHE A 236 -9.62 59.76 56.62
CA PHE A 236 -9.17 59.16 57.88
C PHE A 236 -7.83 59.77 58.26
N TYR A 237 -7.83 60.44 59.40
CA TYR A 237 -6.66 60.92 60.12
C TYR A 237 -5.65 59.78 60.31
N THR A 238 -4.47 59.88 59.69
CA THR A 238 -3.33 59.04 60.05
C THR A 238 -2.73 59.56 61.35
N VAL A 239 -3.14 58.96 62.47
CA VAL A 239 -2.37 59.00 63.72
C VAL A 239 -1.20 58.04 63.54
N LYS A 240 -0.02 58.58 63.17
CA LYS A 240 1.25 57.85 63.24
C LYS A 240 1.71 57.84 64.71
N VAL A 241 1.22 56.89 65.48
CA VAL A 241 2.01 56.38 66.62
C VAL A 241 2.87 55.26 66.05
N ARG A 242 4.16 55.56 65.89
CA ARG A 242 5.18 54.62 65.43
C ARG A 242 5.46 53.67 66.59
N ASP A 243 4.76 52.53 66.61
CA ASP A 243 5.04 51.49 67.59
C ASP A 243 6.17 50.61 67.04
N GLU A 244 7.42 51.06 67.25
CA GLU A 244 8.64 50.43 66.71
C GLU A 244 8.75 48.94 67.09
N ASN A 245 8.11 48.53 68.19
CA ASN A 245 8.09 47.16 68.67
C ASN A 245 7.15 46.24 67.84
N LEU A 246 6.09 46.80 67.24
CA LEU A 246 5.21 46.03 66.35
C LEU A 246 5.86 45.80 64.99
N GLU A 247 6.65 46.77 64.50
CA GLU A 247 7.34 46.65 63.22
C GLU A 247 8.46 45.59 63.27
N THR A 248 9.22 45.51 64.38
CA THR A 248 10.26 44.47 64.56
C THR A 248 9.67 43.07 64.67
N LYS A 249 8.56 42.90 65.41
CA LYS A 249 7.85 41.61 65.53
C LYS A 249 7.29 41.15 64.18
N ASN A 250 6.73 42.06 63.39
CA ASN A 250 6.24 41.74 62.04
C ASN A 250 7.39 41.37 61.09
N ARG A 251 8.54 42.04 61.17
CA ARG A 251 9.73 41.69 60.37
C ARG A 251 10.25 40.29 60.69
N LEU A 252 10.32 39.91 61.96
CA LEU A 252 10.75 38.56 62.36
C LEU A 252 9.79 37.49 61.84
N LYS A 253 8.48 37.72 61.94
CA LYS A 253 7.46 36.80 61.42
C LYS A 253 7.52 36.66 59.90
N ILE A 254 7.77 37.74 59.17
CA ILE A 254 7.96 37.70 57.71
C ILE A 254 9.21 36.88 57.35
N LYS A 255 10.32 37.05 58.09
CA LYS A 255 11.55 36.31 57.83
C LYS A 255 11.35 34.79 58.00
N ASP A 256 10.70 34.38 59.08
CA ASP A 256 10.38 32.96 59.35
C ASP A 256 9.47 32.35 58.28
N LEU A 257 8.47 33.11 57.81
CA LEU A 257 7.61 32.69 56.70
C LEU A 257 8.38 32.56 55.38
N LEU A 258 9.31 33.48 55.10
CA LEU A 258 10.14 33.42 53.89
C LEU A 258 11.07 32.21 53.90
N GLU A 259 11.68 31.91 55.05
CA GLU A 259 12.55 30.73 55.21
C GLU A 259 11.76 29.43 55.06
N THR A 260 10.55 29.36 55.65
CA THR A 260 9.65 28.22 55.47
C THR A 260 9.20 28.05 54.02
N LEU A 261 8.88 29.15 53.33
CA LEU A 261 8.52 29.12 51.91
C LEU A 261 9.70 28.66 51.04
N GLU A 262 10.92 29.11 51.32
CA GLU A 262 12.12 28.70 50.61
C GLU A 262 12.38 27.19 50.75
N VAL A 263 12.28 26.65 51.97
CA VAL A 263 12.43 25.21 52.21
C VAL A 263 11.36 24.40 51.47
N ASN A 264 10.09 24.82 51.56
CA ASN A 264 8.99 24.11 50.91
C ASN A 264 9.13 24.12 49.37
N THR A 265 9.45 25.27 48.78
CA THR A 265 9.67 25.36 47.32
C THR A 265 10.85 24.51 46.87
N ASN A 266 11.94 24.44 47.64
CA ASN A 266 13.07 23.58 47.32
C ASN A 266 12.69 22.10 47.36
N ILE A 267 11.89 21.66 48.33
CA ILE A 267 11.40 20.27 48.42
C ILE A 267 10.51 19.93 47.22
N GLU A 268 9.57 20.81 46.85
CA GLU A 268 8.70 20.60 45.68
C GLU A 268 9.50 20.53 44.37
N VAL A 269 10.47 21.43 44.19
CA VAL A 269 11.35 21.44 43.01
C VAL A 269 12.20 20.16 42.95
N GLN A 270 12.71 19.69 44.10
CA GLN A 270 13.47 18.45 44.18
C GLN A 270 12.59 17.26 43.77
N SER A 271 11.38 17.16 44.32
CA SER A 271 10.43 16.08 43.99
C SER A 271 10.04 16.09 42.52
N MET A 272 9.77 17.26 41.94
CA MET A 272 9.48 17.39 40.50
C MET A 272 10.68 16.96 39.63
N ARG A 273 11.90 17.29 40.06
CA ARG A 273 13.13 16.88 39.35
C ARG A 273 13.29 15.36 39.35
N ASP A 274 13.06 14.71 40.49
CA ASP A 274 13.20 13.26 40.62
C ASP A 274 12.13 12.53 39.79
N ASN A 275 10.87 12.96 39.86
CA ASN A 275 9.79 12.41 39.02
C ASN A 275 10.07 12.57 37.51
N LEU A 276 10.62 13.71 37.09
CA LEU A 276 10.98 13.95 35.70
C LEU A 276 12.15 13.04 35.27
N LYS A 277 13.13 12.84 36.15
CA LYS A 277 14.27 11.95 35.89
C LYS A 277 13.82 10.51 35.70
N ASP A 278 12.90 10.03 36.54
CA ASP A 278 12.36 8.67 36.42
C ASP A 278 11.54 8.52 35.14
N THR A 279 10.68 9.50 34.82
CA THR A 279 9.90 9.49 33.57
C THR A 279 10.79 9.47 32.32
N ILE A 280 11.89 10.24 32.33
CA ILE A 280 12.87 10.23 31.23
C ILE A 280 13.59 8.89 31.17
N GLY A 281 13.89 8.27 32.32
CA GLY A 281 14.49 6.94 32.40
C GLY A 281 13.61 5.89 31.72
N ASP A 282 12.34 5.81 32.11
CA ASP A 282 11.36 4.88 31.58
C ASP A 282 11.19 5.04 30.06
N GLN A 283 11.05 6.29 29.58
CA GLN A 283 10.95 6.58 28.14
C GLN A 283 12.22 6.20 27.37
N THR A 284 13.40 6.35 27.99
CA THR A 284 14.66 5.98 27.35
C THR A 284 14.77 4.47 27.21
N GLU A 285 14.33 3.70 28.20
CA GLU A 285 14.30 2.24 28.15
C GLU A 285 13.32 1.73 27.07
N GLU A 286 12.11 2.29 26.99
CA GLU A 286 11.12 1.95 25.95
C GLU A 286 11.64 2.21 24.52
N ILE A 287 12.36 3.33 24.33
CA ILE A 287 12.98 3.65 23.04
C ILE A 287 14.10 2.65 22.72
N MET A 288 14.93 2.27 23.70
CA MET A 288 15.99 1.28 23.48
C MET A 288 15.42 -0.09 23.09
N ASP A 289 14.36 -0.55 23.75
CA ASP A 289 13.69 -1.80 23.42
C ASP A 289 13.13 -1.76 21.99
N SER A 290 12.48 -0.66 21.61
CA SER A 290 11.99 -0.44 20.24
C SER A 290 13.13 -0.49 19.20
N ILE A 291 14.29 0.10 19.51
CA ILE A 291 15.48 0.04 18.64
C ILE A 291 15.98 -1.39 18.49
N THR A 292 16.03 -2.17 19.58
CA THR A 292 16.46 -3.58 19.49
C THR A 292 15.48 -4.44 18.67
N GLN A 293 14.17 -4.19 18.80
CA GLN A 293 13.15 -4.86 18.00
C GLN A 293 13.26 -4.51 16.51
N MET A 294 13.51 -3.24 16.17
CA MET A 294 13.75 -2.83 14.79
C MET A 294 15.01 -3.49 14.22
N LYS A 295 16.09 -3.55 15.00
CA LYS A 295 17.36 -4.19 14.58
C LYS A 295 17.18 -5.68 14.26
N THR A 296 16.43 -6.41 15.08
CA THR A 296 16.15 -7.84 14.84
C THR A 296 15.25 -8.04 13.62
N SER A 297 14.25 -7.17 13.44
CA SER A 297 13.38 -7.19 12.26
C SER A 297 14.15 -6.92 10.96
N LEU A 298 15.08 -5.95 10.98
CA LEU A 298 15.94 -5.63 9.85
C LEU A 298 16.90 -6.78 9.52
N ALA A 299 17.51 -7.42 10.52
CA ALA A 299 18.38 -8.58 10.31
C ALA A 299 17.61 -9.76 9.67
N ASN A 300 16.36 -9.99 10.08
CA ASN A 300 15.52 -11.01 9.47
C ASN A 300 15.11 -10.68 8.03
N ALA A 301 14.85 -9.40 7.73
CA ALA A 301 14.57 -8.95 6.37
C ALA A 301 15.79 -9.12 5.45
N SER A 302 17.00 -8.79 5.93
CA SER A 302 18.25 -8.98 5.19
C SER A 302 18.45 -10.44 4.78
N ARG A 303 18.27 -11.38 5.72
CA ARG A 303 18.36 -12.83 5.44
C ARG A 303 17.33 -13.31 4.40
N LYS A 304 16.12 -12.73 4.41
CA LYS A 304 15.10 -13.06 3.40
C LYS A 304 15.52 -12.59 2.01
N LEU A 305 16.17 -11.44 1.90
CA LEU A 305 16.68 -10.93 0.63
C LEU A 305 17.82 -11.80 0.10
N GLU A 306 18.75 -12.23 0.96
CA GLU A 306 19.82 -13.17 0.58
C GLU A 306 19.25 -14.50 0.03
N ASN A 307 18.25 -15.07 0.69
CA ASN A 307 17.57 -16.29 0.21
C ASN A 307 16.82 -16.08 -1.12
N LEU A 308 16.31 -14.87 -1.38
CA LEU A 308 15.65 -14.57 -2.66
C LEU A 308 16.67 -14.43 -3.78
N ASP A 309 17.84 -13.85 -3.52
CA ASP A 309 18.93 -13.74 -4.49
C ASP A 309 19.45 -15.11 -4.94
N GLU A 310 19.56 -16.06 -4.00
CA GLU A 310 19.89 -17.46 -4.31
C GLU A 310 18.84 -18.09 -5.26
N ARG A 311 17.55 -17.93 -4.94
CA ARG A 311 16.45 -18.46 -5.79
C ARG A 311 16.37 -17.78 -7.15
N VAL A 312 16.65 -16.48 -7.23
CA VAL A 312 16.70 -15.75 -8.51
C VAL A 312 17.91 -16.20 -9.33
N SER A 313 19.04 -16.50 -8.68
CA SER A 313 20.21 -17.08 -9.34
C SER A 313 19.92 -18.48 -9.89
N ASP A 314 19.17 -19.31 -9.17
CA ASP A 314 18.72 -20.61 -9.65
C ASP A 314 17.77 -20.51 -10.85
N VAL A 315 16.88 -19.50 -10.88
CA VAL A 315 16.00 -19.26 -12.04
C VAL A 315 16.79 -18.68 -13.22
N LYS A 316 17.77 -17.81 -12.98
CA LYS A 316 18.72 -17.38 -14.03
C LYS A 316 19.51 -18.55 -14.60
N ASN A 317 19.71 -19.60 -13.81
CA ASN A 317 20.28 -20.87 -14.25
C ASN A 317 19.31 -21.74 -15.07
N GLU A 318 18.21 -21.18 -15.64
CA GLU A 318 17.54 -21.62 -16.89
C GLU A 318 18.48 -21.69 -18.13
N THR A 319 19.77 -21.94 -17.89
CA THR A 319 20.76 -22.52 -18.80
C THR A 319 20.19 -23.68 -19.61
N TYR A 320 19.24 -24.46 -19.08
CA TYR A 320 18.65 -25.57 -19.84
C TYR A 320 17.83 -25.09 -21.03
N VAL A 321 16.92 -24.12 -20.85
CA VAL A 321 16.09 -23.62 -21.95
C VAL A 321 16.94 -22.87 -22.96
N THR A 322 17.87 -22.04 -22.49
CA THR A 322 18.78 -21.28 -23.35
C THR A 322 19.75 -22.18 -24.11
N SER A 323 20.32 -23.22 -23.49
CA SER A 323 21.18 -24.19 -24.16
C SER A 323 20.41 -25.08 -25.15
N ALA A 324 19.22 -25.56 -24.78
CA ALA A 324 18.37 -26.34 -25.68
C ALA A 324 17.95 -25.53 -26.91
N LEU A 325 17.50 -24.28 -26.72
CA LEU A 325 17.18 -23.37 -27.82
C LEU A 325 18.42 -23.07 -28.68
N ARG A 326 19.58 -22.86 -28.06
CA ARG A 326 20.84 -22.66 -28.77
C ARG A 326 21.17 -23.84 -29.67
N GLU A 327 21.05 -25.08 -29.18
CA GLU A 327 21.27 -26.29 -29.98
C GLU A 327 20.28 -26.45 -31.14
N ILE A 328 19.01 -26.11 -30.92
CA ILE A 328 17.96 -26.17 -31.96
C ILE A 328 18.25 -25.17 -33.08
N LEU A 329 18.73 -23.96 -32.74
CA LEU A 329 18.95 -22.87 -33.68
C LEU A 329 20.32 -22.88 -34.36
N LYS A 330 21.26 -23.74 -33.94
CA LYS A 330 22.55 -23.90 -34.61
C LYS A 330 22.39 -24.25 -36.09
N CYS A 331 23.18 -23.59 -36.91
CA CYS A 331 23.23 -23.86 -38.33
C CYS A 331 23.80 -25.25 -38.60
N LYS A 332 23.09 -26.05 -39.39
CA LYS A 332 23.52 -27.39 -39.76
C LYS A 332 24.67 -27.42 -40.77
N VAL A 333 25.05 -26.25 -41.31
CA VAL A 333 26.17 -26.09 -42.25
C VAL A 333 27.43 -25.61 -41.53
N CYS A 334 27.40 -24.46 -40.85
CA CYS A 334 28.57 -23.93 -40.15
C CYS A 334 28.66 -24.32 -38.67
N THR A 335 27.63 -24.97 -38.11
CA THR A 335 27.52 -25.36 -36.68
C THR A 335 27.44 -24.20 -35.67
N GLU A 336 27.51 -22.96 -36.15
CA GLU A 336 27.37 -21.75 -35.34
C GLU A 336 25.91 -21.27 -35.26
N VAL A 337 25.63 -20.39 -34.28
CA VAL A 337 24.32 -19.76 -34.12
C VAL A 337 24.18 -18.65 -35.19
N PRO A 338 23.07 -18.59 -35.94
CA PRO A 338 22.87 -17.54 -36.94
C PRO A 338 22.89 -16.13 -36.36
N GLU A 339 23.52 -15.19 -37.05
CA GLU A 339 23.61 -13.80 -36.57
C GLU A 339 22.35 -12.98 -36.90
N ASN A 340 21.86 -13.08 -38.14
CA ASN A 340 20.80 -12.19 -38.65
C ASN A 340 19.55 -12.94 -39.10
N THR A 341 19.72 -14.01 -39.88
CA THR A 341 18.60 -14.67 -40.57
C THR A 341 18.62 -16.16 -40.32
N ILE A 342 17.50 -16.70 -39.83
CA ILE A 342 17.29 -18.12 -39.61
C ILE A 342 16.41 -18.65 -40.74
N ILE A 343 16.88 -19.69 -41.42
CA ILE A 343 16.16 -20.37 -42.48
C ILE A 343 15.52 -21.65 -41.96
N VAL A 344 14.24 -21.81 -42.25
CA VAL A 344 13.48 -23.06 -42.10
C VAL A 344 13.10 -23.56 -43.49
N VAL A 345 13.07 -24.88 -43.66
CA VAL A 345 12.58 -25.47 -44.91
C VAL A 345 11.26 -26.17 -44.67
N ALA A 346 10.27 -25.82 -45.49
CA ALA A 346 8.93 -26.37 -45.40
C ALA A 346 8.87 -27.89 -45.67
N CYS A 347 9.85 -28.47 -46.38
CA CYS A 347 9.85 -29.89 -46.71
C CYS A 347 10.02 -30.82 -45.50
N CYS A 348 10.76 -30.39 -44.47
CA CYS A 348 10.95 -31.15 -43.23
C CYS A 348 10.49 -30.39 -41.98
N GLY A 349 10.14 -29.10 -42.11
CA GLY A 349 9.72 -28.25 -41.00
C GLY A 349 10.83 -27.97 -39.98
N GLN A 350 12.10 -28.16 -40.37
CA GLN A 350 13.25 -28.00 -39.47
C GLN A 350 14.06 -26.73 -39.79
N VAL A 351 14.68 -26.19 -38.75
CA VAL A 351 15.65 -25.09 -38.85
C VAL A 351 16.92 -25.61 -39.49
N LEU A 352 17.33 -25.01 -40.61
CA LEU A 352 18.59 -25.31 -41.27
C LEU A 352 19.75 -24.44 -40.76
N GLY A 353 19.48 -23.16 -40.45
CA GLY A 353 20.50 -22.25 -39.93
C GLY A 353 20.62 -20.93 -40.67
N CYS A 354 21.86 -20.46 -40.84
CA CYS A 354 22.18 -19.15 -41.41
C CYS A 354 21.72 -19.01 -42.85
N GLY A 355 21.13 -17.86 -43.18
CA GLY A 355 20.72 -17.49 -44.55
C GLY A 355 21.82 -17.73 -45.59
N ALA A 356 23.00 -17.14 -45.39
CA ALA A 356 24.11 -17.25 -46.33
C ALA A 356 24.61 -18.69 -46.52
N CYS A 357 24.73 -19.46 -45.44
CA CYS A 357 25.20 -20.85 -45.50
C CYS A 357 24.22 -21.75 -46.23
N VAL A 358 22.93 -21.59 -45.95
CA VAL A 358 21.86 -22.40 -46.55
C VAL A 358 21.70 -22.05 -48.03
N GLN A 359 21.71 -20.77 -48.39
CA GLN A 359 21.64 -20.33 -49.78
C GLN A 359 22.82 -20.87 -50.61
N LYS A 360 24.05 -20.80 -50.06
CA LYS A 360 25.24 -21.37 -50.72
C LYS A 360 25.10 -22.88 -50.93
N CYS A 361 24.68 -23.60 -49.89
CA CYS A 361 24.58 -25.07 -49.96
C CYS A 361 23.49 -25.53 -50.95
N ILE A 362 22.37 -24.81 -51.01
CA ILE A 362 21.29 -25.11 -51.97
C ILE A 362 21.73 -24.79 -53.41
N ALA A 363 22.43 -23.68 -53.63
CA ALA A 363 22.98 -23.34 -54.95
C ALA A 363 23.98 -24.39 -55.48
N GLU A 364 24.65 -25.13 -54.59
CA GLU A 364 25.58 -26.20 -54.96
C GLU A 364 24.90 -27.56 -55.13
N ASN A 365 23.78 -27.82 -54.45
CA ASN A 365 23.24 -29.19 -54.31
C ASN A 365 21.77 -29.37 -54.73
N ASP A 366 20.95 -28.35 -54.98
CA ASP A 366 19.52 -28.46 -55.41
C ASP A 366 18.58 -29.37 -54.55
N PHE A 367 19.06 -29.95 -53.46
CA PHE A 367 18.30 -30.80 -52.53
C PHE A 367 18.44 -30.36 -51.07
N CYS A 368 17.52 -30.83 -50.21
CA CYS A 368 17.53 -30.49 -48.79
C CYS A 368 18.65 -31.25 -48.06
N ILE A 369 19.48 -30.55 -47.31
CA ILE A 369 20.60 -31.13 -46.55
C ILE A 369 20.11 -32.17 -45.52
N LEU A 370 18.89 -31.99 -45.01
CA LEU A 370 18.32 -32.84 -43.96
C LEU A 370 17.55 -34.05 -44.52
N CYS A 371 16.57 -33.81 -45.41
CA CYS A 371 15.69 -34.87 -45.90
C CYS A 371 15.92 -35.26 -47.36
N LYS A 372 16.88 -34.63 -48.05
CA LYS A 372 17.22 -34.87 -49.47
C LYS A 372 16.06 -34.70 -50.46
N ASN A 373 15.03 -33.96 -50.09
CA ASN A 373 13.94 -33.64 -51.01
C ASN A 373 14.47 -32.75 -52.15
N GLU A 374 14.13 -33.11 -53.38
CA GLU A 374 14.41 -32.32 -54.57
C GLU A 374 13.42 -31.13 -54.64
N SER A 375 13.83 -30.02 -55.24
CA SER A 375 13.02 -28.77 -55.28
C SER A 375 12.85 -28.10 -53.90
N VAL A 376 13.97 -27.71 -53.29
CA VAL A 376 13.97 -26.96 -52.03
C VAL A 376 13.79 -25.46 -52.21
N VAL A 377 14.21 -24.91 -53.36
CA VAL A 377 14.30 -23.46 -53.60
C VAL A 377 12.99 -22.73 -53.25
N ASP A 378 11.84 -23.29 -53.65
CA ASP A 378 10.52 -22.70 -53.42
C ASP A 378 9.96 -22.94 -52.00
N LYS A 379 10.66 -23.72 -51.18
CA LYS A 379 10.23 -24.15 -49.84
C LYS A 379 11.04 -23.52 -48.72
N ILE A 380 11.90 -22.56 -49.04
CA ILE A 380 12.72 -21.82 -48.09
C ILE A 380 11.88 -20.72 -47.45
N VAL A 381 11.82 -20.69 -46.12
CA VAL A 381 11.14 -19.64 -45.35
C VAL A 381 12.12 -19.01 -44.38
N GLU A 382 12.22 -17.69 -44.41
CA GLU A 382 12.98 -16.91 -43.43
C GLU A 382 12.12 -16.67 -42.19
N LEU A 383 12.63 -17.08 -41.02
CA LEU A 383 11.99 -16.78 -39.74
C LEU A 383 12.31 -15.36 -39.30
N LYS A 384 11.27 -14.52 -39.24
CA LYS A 384 11.35 -13.15 -38.73
C LYS A 384 10.98 -13.10 -37.24
N GLY A 385 11.43 -12.06 -36.55
CA GLY A 385 11.08 -11.81 -35.13
C GLY A 385 11.97 -12.51 -34.11
N PHE A 386 12.97 -13.30 -34.54
CA PHE A 386 13.92 -13.96 -33.64
C PHE A 386 15.19 -13.14 -33.33
N GLN A 387 15.31 -11.92 -33.86
CA GLN A 387 16.53 -11.11 -33.72
C GLN A 387 16.92 -10.89 -32.25
N MET A 388 15.96 -10.53 -31.39
CA MET A 388 16.23 -10.32 -29.96
C MET A 388 16.79 -11.57 -29.26
N VAL A 389 16.39 -12.76 -29.70
CA VAL A 389 16.88 -14.03 -29.15
C VAL A 389 18.29 -14.32 -29.64
N LEU A 390 18.57 -14.03 -30.91
CA LEU A 390 19.91 -14.17 -31.49
C LEU A 390 20.91 -13.20 -30.86
N ASP A 391 20.55 -11.92 -30.72
CA ASP A 391 21.37 -10.89 -30.08
C ASP A 391 21.72 -11.28 -28.64
N LYS A 392 20.75 -11.86 -27.91
CA LYS A 392 20.98 -12.39 -26.56
C LYS A 392 21.98 -13.53 -26.56
N PHE A 393 21.88 -14.50 -27.48
CA PHE A 393 22.84 -15.59 -27.55
C PHE A 393 24.25 -15.15 -27.92
N GLN A 394 24.38 -14.12 -28.77
CA GLN A 394 25.67 -13.51 -29.09
C GLN A 394 26.27 -12.83 -27.86
N SER A 395 25.47 -12.03 -27.15
CA SER A 395 25.88 -11.37 -25.91
C SER A 395 26.36 -12.38 -24.86
N ASP A 396 25.64 -13.51 -24.71
CA ASP A 396 26.00 -14.61 -23.80
C ASP A 396 27.31 -15.33 -24.22
N LEU A 397 27.62 -15.36 -25.52
CA LEU A 397 28.88 -15.92 -26.03
C LEU A 397 30.06 -14.99 -25.75
N GLU A 398 29.87 -13.68 -25.91
CA GLU A 398 30.88 -12.67 -25.61
C GLU A 398 31.17 -12.57 -24.12
N SER A 399 30.14 -12.60 -23.27
CA SER A 399 30.30 -12.60 -21.81
C SER A 399 31.09 -13.81 -21.31
N ASN A 400 30.87 -14.98 -21.91
CA ASN A 400 31.61 -16.20 -21.55
C ASN A 400 33.07 -16.14 -21.99
N LYS A 401 33.38 -15.64 -23.21
CA LYS A 401 34.77 -15.46 -23.67
C LYS A 401 35.58 -14.55 -22.75
N ASN A 402 34.98 -13.46 -22.28
CA ASN A 402 35.65 -12.52 -21.38
C ASN A 402 35.87 -13.09 -19.97
N SER A 403 35.07 -14.06 -19.54
CA SER A 403 35.24 -14.72 -18.24
C SER A 403 36.41 -15.72 -18.22
N SER A 404 36.68 -16.41 -19.34
CA SER A 404 37.74 -17.41 -19.43
C SER A 404 39.16 -16.85 -19.49
N ASP A 405 39.34 -15.63 -20.01
CA ASP A 405 40.69 -15.04 -20.17
C ASP A 405 41.27 -14.41 -18.89
N SER A 406 40.47 -14.32 -17.82
CA SER A 406 40.90 -13.69 -16.56
C SER A 406 41.52 -14.63 -15.52
N ASN A 407 41.61 -15.95 -15.80
CA ASN A 407 42.02 -16.93 -14.79
C ASN A 407 43.33 -17.69 -15.07
N GLU A 408 44.10 -17.33 -16.11
CA GLU A 408 45.28 -18.12 -16.51
C GLU A 408 46.65 -17.43 -16.32
N ASN A 409 46.72 -16.24 -15.70
CA ASN A 409 48.00 -15.56 -15.44
C ASN A 409 48.12 -14.95 -14.04
N ARG A 410 47.91 -15.77 -12.99
CA ARG A 410 48.44 -15.44 -11.66
C ARG A 410 49.62 -16.37 -11.36
N PRO A 411 50.88 -15.89 -11.43
CA PRO A 411 52.01 -16.71 -11.01
C PRO A 411 51.83 -17.03 -9.52
N VAL A 412 51.83 -18.32 -9.19
CA VAL A 412 51.84 -18.79 -7.81
C VAL A 412 53.19 -18.43 -7.22
N THR A 413 53.31 -17.26 -6.61
CA THR A 413 54.42 -16.94 -5.72
C THR A 413 54.17 -17.65 -4.40
N VAL A 414 54.82 -18.80 -4.24
CA VAL A 414 55.07 -19.38 -2.91
C VAL A 414 56.12 -18.50 -2.26
N SER A 415 55.69 -17.66 -1.32
CA SER A 415 56.59 -17.09 -0.33
C SER A 415 55.80 -16.93 0.97
N ASP A 416 56.21 -17.73 1.94
CA ASP A 416 56.43 -17.38 3.35
C ASP A 416 55.75 -16.09 3.83
N PHE A 417 54.99 -16.17 4.92
CA PHE A 417 55.43 -15.55 6.16
C PHE A 417 54.68 -16.06 7.39
N ASP A 418 55.49 -16.23 8.42
CA ASP A 418 55.27 -16.72 9.76
C ASP A 418 54.34 -15.88 10.65
N LEU A 419 53.85 -16.57 11.70
CA LEU A 419 53.71 -16.13 13.10
C LEU A 419 53.53 -14.62 13.39
N GLN A 420 52.35 -14.28 13.93
CA GLN A 420 52.20 -13.94 15.35
C GLN A 420 50.75 -13.98 15.80
#